data_AF-A0A925Y6S2-F1
#
_entry.id   AF-A0A925Y6S2-F1
#
_cell.length_a   1.000
_cell.length_b   1.000
_cell.length_c   1.000
_cell.angle_alpha   90.00
_cell.angle_beta   90.00
_cell.angle_gamma   90.00
#
_symmetry.space_group_name_H-M   'P 1'
#
loop_
_entity.id
_entity.type
_entity.pdbx_description
1 polymer ?
#
loop_
_entity_poly.entity_id
_entity_poly.type
_entity_poly.pdbx_seq_one_letter_code
_entity_poly.pdbx_strand_id
1 'polypeptide(L)'
;MNTKPGEEKLALWLEDELHGEEFTAVETWATDHPEKLAARAEIRRWRELIASSVPASDEPPYADFFNSRIMSAIRHPVSKEVPVLKKQNSWRTWFMPLAASFGMALAFWLGSHRQQGSPEIDVAGAPKAIPVEPILYTPDNGVKAHLFNSVGAAATVIVLDGVAAIPDSTDFSSTAMWREKHEADATAGLEINSNQNTEP
;
A
#
# COMPACT_ATOMS: atom_id res chain seq x y z
N MET A 1 -18.93 -38.40 23.38
CA MET A 1 -19.07 -37.97 21.98
C MET A 1 -18.16 -36.77 21.80
N ASN A 2 -17.05 -36.91 21.05
CA ASN A 2 -16.08 -35.84 20.85
C ASN A 2 -16.53 -35.00 19.64
N THR A 3 -17.45 -34.08 19.89
CA THR A 3 -17.93 -33.15 18.85
C THR A 3 -16.82 -32.14 18.53
N LYS A 4 -16.60 -31.87 17.24
CA LYS A 4 -15.65 -30.85 16.78
C LYS A 4 -15.91 -29.53 17.53
N PRO A 5 -14.89 -28.93 18.17
CA PRO A 5 -15.06 -27.63 18.81
C PRO A 5 -15.36 -26.54 17.77
N GLY A 6 -16.12 -25.52 18.18
CA GLY A 6 -16.37 -24.36 17.34
C GLY A 6 -15.07 -23.71 16.89
N GLU A 7 -15.07 -23.08 15.71
CA GLU A 7 -13.85 -22.51 15.12
C GLU A 7 -13.21 -21.43 15.99
N GLU A 8 -14.02 -20.62 16.67
CA GLU A 8 -13.56 -19.62 17.64
C GLU A 8 -12.81 -20.27 18.82
N LYS A 9 -13.38 -21.33 19.41
CA LYS A 9 -12.73 -22.07 20.52
C LYS A 9 -11.43 -22.73 20.06
N LEU A 10 -11.40 -23.24 18.83
CA LEU A 10 -10.21 -23.83 18.25
C LEU A 10 -9.12 -22.76 18.03
N ALA A 11 -9.48 -21.56 17.58
CA ALA A 11 -8.54 -20.45 17.42
C ALA A 11 -7.93 -20.02 18.76
N LEU A 12 -8.76 -19.80 19.78
CA LEU A 12 -8.30 -19.47 21.13
C LEU A 12 -7.39 -20.57 21.73
N TRP A 13 -7.69 -21.84 21.45
CA TRP A 13 -6.85 -22.96 21.88
C TRP A 13 -5.49 -22.99 21.15
N LEU A 14 -5.46 -22.69 19.85
CA LEU A 14 -4.22 -22.59 19.08
C LEU A 14 -3.33 -21.43 19.58
N GLU A 15 -3.93 -20.34 20.06
CA GLU A 15 -3.22 -19.16 20.55
C GLU A 15 -2.81 -19.23 22.02
N ASP A 16 -3.14 -20.33 22.72
CA ASP A 16 -2.95 -20.53 24.17
C ASP A 16 -3.78 -19.60 25.08
N GLU A 17 -4.88 -19.05 24.55
CA GLU A 17 -5.80 -18.17 25.28
C GLU A 17 -7.01 -18.93 25.87
N LEU A 18 -7.21 -20.20 25.50
CA LEU A 18 -8.27 -21.01 26.06
C LEU A 18 -7.88 -21.57 27.44
N HIS A 19 -8.79 -21.46 28.41
CA HIS A 19 -8.54 -21.86 29.80
C HIS A 19 -9.67 -22.72 30.38
N GLY A 20 -9.39 -23.35 31.53
CA GLY A 20 -10.40 -24.07 32.31
C GLY A 20 -10.91 -25.35 31.66
N GLU A 21 -12.20 -25.64 31.84
CA GLU A 21 -12.83 -26.88 31.35
C GLU A 21 -12.89 -26.96 29.81
N GLU A 22 -13.03 -25.81 29.14
CA GLU A 22 -13.06 -25.75 27.68
C GLU A 22 -11.72 -26.15 27.07
N PHE A 23 -10.61 -25.78 27.72
CA PHE A 23 -9.28 -26.21 27.32
C PHE A 23 -9.16 -27.73 27.35
N THR A 24 -9.54 -28.37 28.46
CA THR A 24 -9.47 -29.83 28.61
C THR A 24 -10.36 -30.56 27.60
N ALA A 25 -11.53 -30.01 27.29
CA ALA A 25 -12.42 -30.57 26.27
C ALA A 25 -11.77 -30.52 24.87
N VAL A 26 -11.18 -29.38 24.50
CA VAL A 26 -10.49 -29.23 23.20
C VAL A 26 -9.21 -30.07 23.15
N GLU A 27 -8.47 -30.20 24.25
CA GLU A 27 -7.26 -31.04 24.33
C GLU A 27 -7.58 -32.53 24.16
N THR A 28 -8.68 -32.98 24.77
CA THR A 28 -9.17 -34.37 24.63
C THR A 28 -9.62 -34.63 23.18
N TRP A 29 -10.24 -33.66 22.52
CA TRP A 29 -10.54 -33.74 21.09
C TRP A 29 -9.27 -33.71 20.22
N ALA A 30 -8.33 -32.83 20.52
CA ALA A 30 -7.11 -32.64 19.74
C ALA A 30 -6.16 -33.85 19.77
N THR A 31 -6.28 -34.72 20.79
CA THR A 31 -5.54 -35.99 20.86
C THR A 31 -5.81 -36.89 19.65
N ASP A 32 -7.03 -36.81 19.10
CA ASP A 32 -7.44 -37.55 17.90
C ASP A 32 -7.04 -36.82 16.58
N HIS A 33 -6.46 -35.63 16.69
CA HIS A 33 -6.15 -34.72 15.57
C HIS A 33 -4.68 -34.24 15.61
N PRO A 34 -3.71 -35.10 15.24
CA PRO A 34 -2.29 -34.77 15.32
C PRO A 34 -1.89 -33.55 14.48
N GLU A 35 -2.61 -33.27 13.39
CA GLU A 35 -2.40 -32.07 12.56
C GLU A 35 -2.67 -30.77 13.33
N LYS A 36 -3.62 -30.79 14.28
CA LYS A 36 -3.94 -29.62 15.11
C LYS A 36 -2.90 -29.43 16.21
N LEU A 37 -2.39 -30.51 16.77
CA LEU A 37 -1.28 -30.48 17.73
C LEU A 37 0.01 -29.97 17.07
N ALA A 38 0.31 -30.40 15.85
CA ALA A 38 1.44 -29.91 15.07
C ALA A 38 1.32 -28.40 14.79
N ALA A 39 0.15 -27.94 14.31
CA ALA A 39 -0.09 -26.52 14.07
C ALA A 39 0.10 -25.67 15.34
N ARG A 40 -0.40 -26.14 16.49
CA ARG A 40 -0.20 -25.45 17.77
C ARG A 40 1.27 -25.38 18.18
N ALA A 41 2.02 -26.47 17.99
CA ALA A 41 3.46 -26.51 18.27
C ALA A 41 4.24 -25.55 17.35
N GLU A 42 3.87 -25.46 16.08
CA GLU A 42 4.46 -24.50 15.14
C GLU A 42 4.20 -23.06 15.56
N ILE A 43 2.96 -22.71 15.92
CA ILE A 43 2.61 -21.36 16.41
C ILE A 43 3.45 -20.98 17.63
N ARG A 44 3.59 -21.90 18.60
CA ARG A 44 4.43 -21.67 19.79
C ARG A 44 5.89 -21.47 19.43
N ARG A 45 6.43 -22.29 18.51
CA ARG A 45 7.81 -22.14 18.02
C ARG A 45 8.03 -20.78 17.36
N TRP A 46 7.09 -20.32 16.54
CA TRP A 46 7.15 -18.99 15.93
C TRP A 46 7.11 -17.88 16.98
N ARG A 47 6.24 -18.01 17.98
CA ARG A 47 6.14 -17.06 19.10
C ARG A 47 7.44 -16.98 19.90
N GLU A 48 8.06 -18.12 20.18
CA GLU A 48 9.36 -18.20 20.87
C GLU A 48 10.49 -17.59 20.03
N LEU A 49 10.51 -17.86 18.72
CA LEU A 49 11.48 -17.25 17.81
C LEU A 49 11.35 -15.73 17.80
N ILE A 50 10.12 -15.21 17.66
CA ILE A 50 9.86 -13.76 17.71
C ILE A 50 10.30 -13.21 19.07
N ALA A 51 9.88 -13.83 20.17
CA ALA A 51 10.25 -13.39 21.52
C ALA A 51 11.77 -13.39 21.74
N SER A 52 12.51 -14.34 21.14
CA SER A 52 13.98 -14.36 21.22
C SER A 52 14.67 -13.25 20.42
N SER A 53 13.99 -12.74 19.38
CA SER A 53 14.49 -11.66 18.53
C SER A 53 14.10 -10.26 19.04
N VAL A 54 13.08 -10.17 19.88
CA VAL A 54 12.63 -8.92 20.47
C VAL A 54 13.50 -8.63 21.71
N PRO A 55 14.27 -7.54 21.73
CA PRO A 55 15.06 -7.18 22.91
C PRO A 55 14.14 -7.03 24.13
N ALA A 56 14.63 -7.43 25.29
CA ALA A 56 13.88 -7.36 26.55
C ALA A 56 13.61 -5.89 26.94
N SER A 57 12.54 -5.34 26.39
CA SER A 57 11.93 -4.05 26.72
C SER A 57 12.93 -2.89 26.88
N ASP A 58 13.51 -2.44 25.77
CA ASP A 58 13.93 -1.04 25.69
C ASP A 58 12.70 -0.20 25.31
N GLU A 59 12.39 0.81 26.14
CA GLU A 59 11.28 1.72 25.82
C GLU A 59 11.59 2.41 24.49
N PRO A 60 10.70 2.31 23.48
CA PRO A 60 10.96 2.92 22.19
C PRO A 60 11.18 4.43 22.40
N PRO A 61 12.15 5.04 21.70
CA PRO A 61 12.35 6.47 21.81
C PRO A 61 11.04 7.17 21.45
N TYR A 62 10.54 7.99 22.38
CA TYR A 62 9.26 8.69 22.30
C TYR A 62 7.99 7.82 22.36
N ALA A 63 7.89 6.94 23.36
CA ALA A 63 6.66 6.18 23.65
C ALA A 63 5.39 7.05 23.71
N ASP A 64 5.48 8.26 24.29
CA ASP A 64 4.38 9.23 24.34
C ASP A 64 3.86 9.63 22.95
N PHE A 65 4.74 9.74 21.95
CA PHE A 65 4.35 10.10 20.59
C PHE A 65 3.58 8.95 19.93
N PHE A 66 4.07 7.72 20.06
CA PHE A 66 3.37 6.53 19.57
C PHE A 66 1.98 6.39 20.21
N ASN A 67 1.91 6.55 21.53
CA ASN A 67 0.67 6.53 22.29
C ASN A 67 -0.27 7.66 21.83
N SER A 68 0.24 8.88 21.60
CA SER A 68 -0.55 10.00 21.10
C SER A 68 -1.17 9.71 19.72
N ARG A 69 -0.44 9.00 18.85
CA ARG A 69 -0.90 8.63 17.51
C ARG A 69 -1.97 7.54 17.55
N ILE A 70 -1.79 6.52 18.41
CA ILE A 70 -2.83 5.52 18.66
C ILE A 70 -4.09 6.19 19.19
N MET A 71 -3.96 7.04 20.20
CA MET A 71 -5.09 7.76 20.80
C MET A 71 -5.80 8.65 19.78
N SER A 72 -5.05 9.31 18.89
CA SER A 72 -5.61 10.08 17.78
C SER A 72 -6.37 9.20 16.80
N ALA A 73 -5.80 8.05 16.40
CA ALA A 73 -6.44 7.10 15.49
C ALA A 73 -7.71 6.45 16.07
N ILE A 74 -7.74 6.17 17.37
CA ILE A 74 -8.93 5.67 18.08
C ILE A 74 -10.00 6.76 18.15
N ARG A 75 -9.60 8.01 18.43
CA ARG A 75 -10.52 9.14 18.54
C ARG A 75 -11.12 9.55 17.19
N HIS A 76 -10.33 9.42 16.12
CA HIS A 76 -10.72 9.75 14.76
C HIS A 76 -10.57 8.52 13.88
N PRO A 77 -11.46 7.51 14.03
CA PRO A 77 -11.46 6.39 13.11
C PRO A 77 -11.76 6.96 11.72
N VAL A 78 -10.78 6.89 10.82
CA VAL A 78 -10.96 7.31 9.44
C VAL A 78 -12.02 6.38 8.87
N SER A 79 -13.24 6.89 8.74
CA SER A 79 -14.32 6.18 8.07
C SER A 79 -13.83 5.89 6.66
N LYS A 80 -13.57 4.60 6.38
CA LYS A 80 -13.24 4.15 5.04
C LYS A 80 -14.52 4.29 4.23
N GLU A 81 -14.68 5.44 3.59
CA GLU A 81 -15.82 5.70 2.72
C GLU A 81 -15.80 4.66 1.60
N VAL A 82 -16.70 3.68 1.69
CA VAL A 82 -16.95 2.73 0.62
C VAL A 82 -17.65 3.55 -0.46
N PRO A 83 -17.10 3.66 -1.69
CA PRO A 83 -17.70 4.49 -2.72
C PRO A 83 -19.09 3.95 -3.06
N VAL A 84 -20.12 4.70 -2.69
CA VAL A 84 -21.50 4.37 -3.05
C VAL A 84 -21.68 4.70 -4.53
N LEU A 85 -21.69 3.67 -5.37
CA LEU A 85 -21.97 3.80 -6.80
C LEU A 85 -23.38 4.39 -6.99
N LYS A 86 -23.44 5.67 -7.36
CA LYS A 86 -24.71 6.31 -7.76
C LYS A 86 -25.17 5.70 -9.08
N LYS A 87 -26.33 5.03 -9.06
CA LYS A 87 -26.99 4.47 -10.24
C LYS A 87 -27.38 5.61 -11.19
N GLN A 88 -26.64 5.79 -12.28
CA GLN A 88 -27.00 6.74 -13.33
C GLN A 88 -28.17 6.23 -14.16
N ASN A 89 -29.05 7.16 -14.55
CA ASN A 89 -30.32 6.89 -15.22
C ASN A 89 -30.09 6.57 -16.71
N SER A 90 -30.58 5.41 -17.15
CA SER A 90 -30.32 4.78 -18.47
C SER A 90 -30.80 5.57 -19.69
N TRP A 91 -31.59 6.64 -19.50
CA TRP A 91 -32.14 7.42 -20.62
C TRP A 91 -31.11 8.38 -21.24
N ARG A 92 -30.04 8.70 -20.50
CA ARG A 92 -28.94 9.54 -20.98
C ARG A 92 -28.03 8.82 -21.99
N THR A 93 -28.04 7.49 -21.97
CA THR A 93 -27.23 6.63 -22.85
C THR A 93 -27.73 6.64 -24.30
N TRP A 94 -29.01 6.94 -24.55
CA TRP A 94 -29.59 6.96 -25.89
C TRP A 94 -29.08 8.13 -26.74
N PHE A 95 -28.86 9.31 -26.14
CA PHE A 95 -28.36 10.51 -26.85
C PHE A 95 -26.83 10.65 -26.84
N MET A 96 -26.13 9.70 -26.22
CA MET A 96 -24.68 9.74 -26.07
C MET A 96 -23.87 9.67 -27.38
N PRO A 97 -24.26 8.92 -28.43
CA PRO A 97 -23.42 8.83 -29.64
C PRO A 97 -23.42 10.13 -30.47
N LEU A 98 -24.50 10.92 -30.42
CA LEU A 98 -24.59 12.19 -31.16
C LEU A 98 -23.81 13.33 -30.48
N ALA A 99 -23.72 13.31 -29.14
CA ALA A 99 -22.94 14.28 -28.38
C ALA A 99 -21.43 13.98 -28.41
N ALA A 100 -21.06 12.69 -28.40
CA ALA A 100 -19.65 12.27 -28.43
C ALA A 100 -18.95 12.67 -29.74
N SER A 101 -19.62 12.53 -30.88
CA SER A 101 -19.06 12.88 -32.20
C SER A 101 -18.84 14.39 -32.37
N PHE A 102 -19.78 15.22 -31.91
CA PHE A 102 -19.61 16.68 -31.92
C PHE A 102 -18.49 17.16 -30.99
N GLY A 103 -18.36 16.53 -29.81
CA GLY A 103 -17.28 16.83 -28.87
C GLY A 103 -15.89 16.52 -29.43
N MET A 104 -15.72 15.39 -30.12
CA MET A 104 -14.46 15.06 -30.77
C MET A 104 -14.13 16.00 -31.94
N ALA A 105 -15.11 16.39 -32.76
CA ALA A 105 -14.89 17.34 -33.86
C ALA A 105 -14.46 18.72 -33.34
N LEU A 106 -15.08 19.20 -32.26
CA LEU A 106 -14.69 20.46 -31.60
C LEU A 106 -13.31 20.38 -30.95
N ALA A 107 -12.98 19.28 -30.25
CA ALA A 107 -11.67 19.09 -29.65
C ALA A 107 -10.56 18.96 -30.70
N PHE A 108 -10.83 18.28 -31.81
CA PHE A 108 -9.90 18.16 -32.93
C PHE A 108 -9.70 19.50 -33.65
N TRP A 109 -10.76 20.27 -33.90
CA TRP A 109 -10.65 21.59 -34.52
C TRP A 109 -9.89 22.59 -33.64
N LEU A 110 -10.17 22.59 -32.33
CA LEU A 110 -9.48 23.44 -31.36
C LEU A 110 -8.02 23.02 -31.13
N GLY A 111 -7.73 21.72 -31.18
CA GLY A 111 -6.37 21.17 -31.12
C GLY A 111 -5.54 21.43 -32.39
N SER A 112 -6.16 21.37 -33.57
CA SER A 112 -5.49 21.59 -34.85
C SER A 112 -4.98 23.03 -35.07
N HIS A 113 -5.53 24.01 -34.34
CA HIS A 113 -5.06 25.40 -34.35
C HIS A 113 -3.90 25.66 -33.37
N ARG A 114 -3.46 24.67 -32.59
CA ARG A 114 -2.34 24.78 -31.65
C ARG A 114 -1.27 23.74 -31.98
N GLN A 115 -0.44 24.02 -32.98
CA GLN A 115 0.84 23.31 -33.10
C GLN A 115 1.97 24.12 -32.47
N GLN A 116 2.82 23.37 -31.76
CA GLN A 116 4.17 23.69 -31.27
C GLN A 116 4.27 24.49 -29.96
N GLY A 117 4.06 23.76 -28.87
CA GLY A 117 4.70 24.02 -27.58
C GLY A 117 4.69 22.72 -26.80
N SER A 118 5.86 22.22 -26.42
CA SER A 118 6.04 21.12 -25.48
C SER A 118 5.08 21.27 -24.29
N PRO A 119 4.42 20.20 -23.80
CA PRO A 119 3.49 20.32 -22.69
C PRO A 119 4.27 20.64 -21.41
N GLU A 120 4.42 21.93 -21.12
CA GLU A 120 4.62 22.39 -19.76
C GLU A 120 3.33 22.08 -19.02
N ILE A 121 3.42 21.20 -18.01
CA ILE A 121 2.29 20.79 -17.20
C ILE A 121 1.90 22.01 -16.36
N ASP A 122 0.94 22.79 -16.85
CA ASP A 122 0.35 23.90 -16.12
C ASP A 122 -0.52 23.35 -14.98
N VAL A 123 0.02 23.40 -13.76
CA VAL A 123 -0.59 22.91 -12.52
C VAL A 123 -1.59 23.92 -11.93
N ALA A 124 -2.18 24.81 -12.73
CA ALA A 124 -3.10 25.86 -12.26
C ALA A 124 -4.46 25.37 -11.71
N GLY A 125 -4.77 24.07 -11.78
CA GLY A 125 -6.07 23.52 -11.36
C GLY A 125 -6.04 22.36 -10.36
N ALA A 126 -4.85 21.85 -9.99
CA ALA A 126 -4.76 20.86 -8.93
C ALA A 126 -5.01 21.56 -7.58
N PRO A 127 -5.78 20.98 -6.65
CA PRO A 127 -5.83 21.51 -5.29
C PRO A 127 -4.39 21.58 -4.81
N LYS A 128 -3.91 22.80 -4.56
CA LYS A 128 -2.56 23.09 -4.08
C LYS A 128 -2.31 22.12 -2.94
N ALA A 129 -1.52 21.07 -3.21
CA ALA A 129 -1.17 20.10 -2.20
C ALA A 129 -0.67 20.93 -1.02
N ILE A 130 -1.29 20.73 0.15
CA ILE A 130 -0.82 21.35 1.39
C ILE A 130 0.70 21.13 1.37
N PRO A 131 1.53 22.19 1.48
CA PRO A 131 2.98 22.01 1.50
C PRO A 131 3.30 21.22 2.77
N VAL A 132 3.28 19.90 2.63
CA VAL A 132 3.77 18.98 3.64
C VAL A 132 5.26 19.08 3.52
N GLU A 133 5.87 19.84 4.43
CA GLU A 133 7.32 19.83 4.55
C GLU A 133 7.77 18.37 4.74
N PRO A 134 8.64 17.84 3.87
CA PRO A 134 9.09 16.47 3.98
C PRO A 134 9.80 16.29 5.32
N ILE A 135 9.29 15.38 6.14
CA ILE A 135 9.88 15.04 7.43
C ILE A 135 11.15 14.23 7.18
N LEU A 136 12.30 14.75 7.61
CA LEU A 136 13.61 14.13 7.43
C LEU A 136 14.01 13.41 8.72
N TYR A 137 14.27 12.11 8.62
CA TYR A 137 14.66 11.28 9.75
C TYR A 137 16.08 10.73 9.56
N THR A 138 16.94 10.96 10.55
CA THR A 138 18.31 10.44 10.62
C THR A 138 18.42 9.55 11.87
N PRO A 139 18.54 8.22 11.72
CA PRO A 139 18.57 7.30 12.86
C PRO A 139 19.88 7.32 13.66
N ASP A 140 20.97 7.81 13.06
CA ASP A 140 22.30 7.75 13.66
C ASP A 140 22.66 9.03 14.45
N ASN A 141 23.20 8.84 15.65
CA ASN A 141 23.60 9.92 16.55
C ASN A 141 24.92 10.53 16.07
N GLY A 142 24.83 11.54 15.19
CA GLY A 142 26.00 12.23 14.64
C GLY A 142 25.84 12.64 13.18
N VAL A 143 24.86 12.07 12.48
CA VAL A 143 24.52 12.45 11.12
C VAL A 143 23.50 13.58 11.14
N LYS A 144 23.81 14.70 10.46
CA LYS A 144 22.88 15.82 10.27
C LYS A 144 22.41 15.82 8.83
N ALA A 145 21.13 16.08 8.59
CA ALA A 145 20.59 16.11 7.25
C ALA A 145 19.97 17.48 6.94
N HIS A 146 20.26 17.99 5.75
CA HIS A 146 19.79 19.27 5.24
C HIS A 146 19.01 19.05 3.96
N LEU A 147 17.80 19.61 3.88
CA LEU A 147 16.93 19.50 2.71
C LEU A 147 16.72 20.88 2.10
N PHE A 148 16.92 20.99 0.78
CA PHE A 148 16.59 22.20 0.03
C PHE A 148 16.17 21.84 -1.40
N ASN A 149 15.42 22.74 -2.02
CA ASN A 149 14.99 22.58 -3.41
C ASN A 149 15.94 23.32 -4.35
N SER A 150 16.57 22.61 -5.29
CA SER A 150 17.47 23.20 -6.28
C SER A 150 16.71 23.48 -7.57
N VAL A 151 16.57 24.77 -7.90
CA VAL A 151 15.89 25.22 -9.12
C VAL A 151 16.67 24.80 -10.37
N GLY A 152 18.01 24.85 -10.33
CA GLY A 152 18.86 24.52 -11.47
C GLY A 152 18.87 23.03 -11.84
N ALA A 153 18.65 22.16 -10.86
CA ALA A 153 18.56 20.70 -11.07
C ALA A 153 17.11 20.20 -11.16
N ALA A 154 16.11 21.09 -11.02
CA ALA A 154 14.69 20.75 -10.89
C ALA A 154 14.43 19.58 -9.91
N ALA A 155 15.15 19.57 -8.77
CA ALA A 155 15.15 18.44 -7.83
C ALA A 155 15.25 18.90 -6.38
N THR A 156 14.72 18.07 -5.47
CA THR A 156 14.95 18.18 -4.03
C THR A 156 16.27 17.52 -3.68
N VAL A 157 17.16 18.27 -3.03
CA VAL A 157 18.50 17.82 -2.64
C VAL A 157 18.51 17.56 -1.14
N ILE A 158 19.05 16.39 -0.76
CA ILE A 158 19.27 15.98 0.62
C ILE A 158 20.78 15.88 0.82
N VAL A 159 21.33 16.67 1.74
CA VAL A 159 22.75 16.66 2.11
C VAL A 159 22.89 16.01 3.48
N LEU A 160 23.77 15.02 3.60
CA LEU A 160 24.07 14.33 4.84
C LEU A 160 25.48 14.73 5.31
N ASP A 161 25.57 15.35 6.49
CA ASP A 161 26.81 15.65 7.18
C ASP A 161 27.08 14.60 8.26
N GLY A 162 28.35 14.25 8.48
CA GLY A 162 28.74 13.27 9.51
C GLY A 162 28.76 11.81 9.03
N VAL A 163 28.54 11.57 7.73
CA VAL A 163 28.74 10.25 7.11
C VAL A 163 30.20 10.03 6.75
N ALA A 164 30.66 8.77 6.80
CA ALA A 164 32.00 8.41 6.36
C ALA A 164 32.17 8.73 4.86
N ALA A 165 33.36 9.22 4.50
CA ALA A 165 33.67 9.52 3.10
C ALA A 165 33.58 8.23 2.26
N ILE A 166 32.92 8.34 1.12
CA ILE A 166 32.86 7.26 0.13
C ILE A 166 34.25 7.15 -0.52
N PRO A 167 34.90 5.98 -0.50
CA PRO A 167 36.20 5.82 -1.14
C PRO A 167 36.07 5.86 -2.67
N ASP A 168 37.07 6.42 -3.36
CA ASP A 168 37.09 6.57 -4.82
C ASP A 168 37.00 5.23 -5.57
N SER A 169 37.31 4.12 -4.91
CA SER A 169 37.19 2.76 -5.46
C SER A 169 35.75 2.20 -5.41
N THR A 170 34.77 2.96 -4.91
CA THR A 170 33.39 2.49 -4.77
C THR A 170 32.68 2.51 -6.12
N ASP A 171 32.19 1.36 -6.57
CA ASP A 171 31.39 1.25 -7.79
C ASP A 171 29.89 1.36 -7.49
N PHE A 172 29.22 2.31 -8.14
CA PHE A 172 27.78 2.54 -8.04
C PHE A 172 26.98 2.00 -9.24
N SER A 173 27.66 1.37 -10.20
CA SER A 173 27.06 0.95 -11.47
C SER A 173 25.93 -0.08 -11.31
N SER A 174 25.91 -0.83 -10.21
CA SER A 174 24.86 -1.80 -9.89
C SER A 174 23.66 -1.20 -9.13
N THR A 175 23.84 -0.08 -8.42
CA THR A 175 22.78 0.58 -7.63
C THR A 175 22.11 1.74 -8.36
N ALA A 176 22.74 2.25 -9.42
CA ALA A 176 22.12 3.22 -10.30
C ALA A 176 20.90 2.57 -10.99
N MET A 177 19.70 3.01 -10.63
CA MET A 177 18.47 2.59 -11.31
C MET A 177 18.55 3.07 -12.76
N TRP A 178 18.77 2.14 -13.69
CA TRP A 178 18.58 2.43 -15.09
C TRP A 178 17.10 2.72 -15.29
N ARG A 179 16.80 3.88 -15.88
CA ARG A 179 15.46 4.18 -16.37
C ARG A 179 15.22 3.26 -17.57
N GLU A 180 14.88 2.01 -17.31
CA GLU A 180 14.28 1.16 -18.32
C GLU A 180 13.09 1.95 -18.86
N LYS A 181 13.06 2.11 -20.19
CA LYS A 181 11.87 2.59 -20.87
C LYS A 181 10.74 1.68 -20.41
N HIS A 182 9.87 2.18 -19.54
CA HIS A 182 8.60 1.56 -19.27
C HIS A 182 7.95 1.29 -20.62
N GLU A 183 7.94 0.03 -21.04
CA GLU A 183 6.95 -0.44 -21.99
C GLU A 183 5.62 -0.23 -21.30
N ALA A 184 4.84 0.73 -21.80
CA ALA A 184 3.48 0.91 -21.35
C ALA A 184 2.77 -0.42 -21.56
N ASP A 185 2.31 -1.01 -20.45
CA ASP A 185 1.49 -2.22 -20.42
C ASP A 185 0.28 -2.02 -21.34
N ALA A 186 0.35 -2.63 -22.53
CA ALA A 186 -0.64 -2.53 -23.58
C ALA A 186 -1.80 -3.52 -23.36
N THR A 187 -2.26 -3.70 -22.12
CA THR A 187 -3.48 -4.47 -21.81
C THR A 187 -4.77 -3.69 -22.14
N ALA A 188 -4.69 -2.43 -22.55
CA ALA A 188 -5.85 -1.62 -22.96
C ALA A 188 -6.33 -1.86 -24.40
N GLY A 189 -6.03 -3.02 -25.00
CA GLY A 189 -6.35 -3.33 -26.40
C GLY A 189 -6.77 -4.77 -26.64
N LEU A 190 -7.63 -5.35 -25.80
CA LEU A 190 -8.35 -6.57 -26.14
C LEU A 190 -9.73 -6.21 -26.69
N GLU A 191 -9.78 -5.97 -28.01
CA GLU A 191 -11.04 -6.10 -28.74
C GLU A 191 -11.45 -7.57 -28.74
N ILE A 192 -12.50 -7.88 -27.99
CA ILE A 192 -13.14 -9.19 -27.99
C ILE A 192 -13.96 -9.30 -29.27
N ASN A 193 -13.38 -9.89 -30.32
CA ASN A 193 -14.15 -10.34 -31.49
C ASN A 193 -14.95 -11.59 -31.10
N SER A 194 -16.16 -11.40 -30.56
CA SER A 194 -17.14 -12.46 -30.42
C SER A 194 -18.11 -12.42 -31.60
N ASN A 195 -17.85 -13.22 -32.63
CA ASN A 195 -18.90 -13.66 -33.55
C ASN A 195 -18.52 -14.97 -34.25
N GLN A 196 -18.85 -16.09 -33.59
CA GLN A 196 -19.13 -17.36 -34.24
C GLN A 196 -20.33 -17.99 -33.53
N ASN A 197 -21.36 -18.29 -34.33
CA ASN A 197 -22.38 -19.35 -34.20
C ASN A 197 -23.77 -18.97 -33.69
N THR A 198 -24.67 -18.82 -34.67
CA THR A 198 -25.94 -19.56 -34.66
C THR A 198 -26.08 -20.32 -35.98
N GLU A 199 -26.06 -21.65 -35.86
CA GLU A 199 -26.64 -22.68 -36.77
C GLU A 199 -28.12 -22.38 -37.07
N PRO A 200 -28.80 -23.06 -38.03
CA PRO A 200 -28.53 -24.39 -38.61
C PRO A 200 -28.12 -24.44 -40.10
#